data_AF-A0A958NXK7-F1
#
_entry.id   AF-A0A958NXK7-F1
#
_cell.length_a   1.000
_cell.length_b   1.000
_cell.length_c   1.000
_cell.angle_alpha   90.00
_cell.angle_beta   90.00
_cell.angle_gamma   90.00
#
_symmetry.space_group_name_H-M   'P 1'
#
loop_
_entity.id
_entity.type
_entity.pdbx_description
1 polymer ?
#
loop_
_entity_poly.entity_id
_entity_poly.type
_entity_poly.pdbx_seq_one_letter_code
_entity_poly.pdbx_strand_id
1 'polypeptide(L)'
;FDEWLENNPEKKSLLSQHYLSSLPVVLHMQLHEILNQPMNLTLETKLINQWSSLPQEDQSQLCANLNSINPQSFSKVFMNSTLAKDCASSFFVPVPPTSSQLKDLITQTPDARNYANGKFYKKPKIFQFCRTNREYTCLMVIKNKDDQWVKTSQGKVWSQQKLSLSRYGKNYNERNGSTPSGVYTINGVMPYADNQPVYGRYRRLIIQFIPSSSSENLTKSLIPPSNHSANWWKEAVVARDMGRDLFRIHGTLRRNEDKSSTYYPFYPTAGCVATKEGLYDSVDYIDQRPLLDTLMTENELQPIYSNEPNILALFYVININGENRPVSLQDLEPYGIK
;
A
#
# COMPACT_ATOMS: atom_id res chain seq x y z
N PHE A 1 -14.95 -11.24 -40.11
CA PHE A 1 -13.80 -11.45 -39.20
C PHE A 1 -12.78 -12.35 -39.87
N ASP A 2 -13.17 -13.54 -40.33
CA ASP A 2 -12.28 -14.43 -41.07
C ASP A 2 -11.69 -13.78 -42.32
N GLU A 3 -12.52 -13.08 -43.11
CA GLU A 3 -12.09 -12.29 -44.27
C GLU A 3 -11.10 -11.16 -43.90
N TRP A 4 -11.19 -10.60 -42.69
CA TRP A 4 -10.24 -9.58 -42.23
C TRP A 4 -8.92 -10.19 -41.75
N LEU A 5 -8.98 -11.34 -41.08
CA LEU A 5 -7.79 -12.12 -40.67
C LEU A 5 -7.03 -12.67 -41.88
N GLU A 6 -7.74 -13.02 -42.95
CA GLU A 6 -7.15 -13.39 -44.23
C GLU A 6 -6.39 -12.23 -44.88
N ASN A 7 -6.89 -11.00 -44.68
CA ASN A 7 -6.25 -9.78 -45.17
C ASN A 7 -5.15 -9.21 -44.25
N ASN A 8 -4.92 -9.77 -43.05
CA ASN A 8 -3.92 -9.29 -42.08
C ASN A 8 -3.19 -10.47 -41.38
N PRO A 9 -2.44 -11.30 -42.13
CA PRO A 9 -1.90 -12.58 -41.65
C PRO A 9 -0.88 -12.46 -40.51
N GLU A 10 -0.14 -11.36 -40.41
CA GLU A 10 0.80 -11.06 -39.32
C GLU A 10 0.11 -10.83 -37.98
N LYS A 11 -1.15 -10.39 -37.99
CA LYS A 11 -1.97 -10.20 -36.79
C LYS A 11 -2.71 -11.47 -36.38
N LYS A 12 -2.91 -12.38 -37.33
CA LYS A 12 -3.54 -13.68 -37.09
C LYS A 12 -2.77 -14.51 -36.07
N SER A 13 -1.43 -14.48 -36.08
CA SER A 13 -0.61 -15.20 -35.08
C SER A 13 -0.69 -14.60 -33.67
N LEU A 14 -0.79 -13.26 -33.57
CA LEU A 14 -0.93 -12.52 -32.31
C LEU A 14 -2.30 -12.77 -31.66
N LEU A 15 -3.35 -12.85 -32.47
CA LEU A 15 -4.72 -13.11 -32.01
C LEU A 15 -5.01 -14.61 -31.80
N SER A 16 -4.37 -15.52 -32.55
CA SER A 16 -4.52 -16.96 -32.33
C SER A 16 -3.76 -17.46 -31.10
N GLN A 17 -2.76 -16.71 -30.62
CA GLN A 17 -1.98 -17.05 -29.42
C GLN A 17 -2.62 -16.57 -28.11
N HIS A 18 -3.60 -15.65 -28.18
CA HIS A 18 -4.30 -15.15 -27.00
C HIS A 18 -5.78 -15.51 -27.06
N TYR A 19 -6.25 -16.20 -26.01
CA TYR A 19 -7.62 -16.68 -25.80
C TYR A 19 -8.66 -15.54 -25.90
N LEU A 20 -9.04 -15.20 -27.13
CA LEU A 20 -9.98 -14.14 -27.44
C LEU A 20 -11.21 -14.65 -28.22
N SER A 21 -11.24 -15.94 -28.54
CA SER A 21 -12.35 -16.62 -29.22
C SER A 21 -13.64 -16.71 -28.41
N SER A 22 -13.60 -16.39 -27.11
CA SER A 22 -14.77 -16.40 -26.23
C SER A 22 -15.49 -15.04 -26.10
N LEU A 23 -14.93 -13.96 -26.64
CA LEU A 23 -15.58 -12.65 -26.58
C LEU A 23 -16.60 -12.49 -27.71
N PRO A 24 -17.74 -11.81 -27.47
CA PRO A 24 -18.63 -11.40 -28.55
C PRO A 24 -17.86 -10.61 -29.60
N VAL A 25 -17.96 -11.02 -30.87
CA VAL A 25 -17.24 -10.44 -32.03
C VAL A 25 -17.32 -8.91 -32.08
N VAL A 26 -18.46 -8.35 -31.65
CA VAL A 26 -18.71 -6.90 -31.57
C VAL A 26 -17.72 -6.19 -30.64
N LEU A 27 -17.47 -6.75 -29.47
CA LEU A 27 -16.56 -6.16 -28.48
C LEU A 27 -15.10 -6.21 -28.96
N HIS A 28 -14.77 -7.26 -29.72
CA HIS A 28 -13.45 -7.48 -30.31
C HIS A 28 -13.09 -6.40 -31.35
N MET A 29 -14.05 -6.07 -32.22
CA MET A 29 -13.87 -5.04 -33.25
C MET A 29 -13.75 -3.63 -32.62
N GLN A 30 -14.53 -3.34 -31.57
CA GLN A 30 -14.50 -2.04 -30.89
C GLN A 30 -13.20 -1.82 -30.11
N LEU A 31 -12.65 -2.87 -29.48
CA LEU A 31 -11.34 -2.80 -28.80
C LEU A 31 -10.19 -2.49 -29.74
N HIS A 32 -10.21 -3.04 -30.95
CA HIS A 32 -9.21 -2.73 -31.96
C HIS A 32 -9.32 -1.29 -32.49
N GLU A 33 -10.52 -0.73 -32.57
CA GLU A 33 -10.77 0.66 -32.97
C GLU A 33 -10.21 1.65 -31.92
N ILE A 34 -10.37 1.33 -30.63
CA ILE A 34 -9.85 2.11 -29.49
C ILE A 34 -8.32 2.12 -29.42
N LEU A 35 -7.69 0.98 -29.69
CA LEU A 35 -6.23 0.86 -29.63
C LEU A 35 -5.53 1.64 -30.75
N ASN A 36 -6.26 2.02 -31.81
CA ASN A 36 -5.70 2.62 -33.02
C ASN A 36 -6.26 4.01 -33.37
N GLN A 37 -7.17 4.59 -32.58
CA GLN A 37 -7.71 5.94 -32.80
C GLN A 37 -7.76 6.79 -31.53
N PRO A 38 -7.64 8.13 -31.64
CA PRO A 38 -7.91 9.03 -30.52
C PRO A 38 -9.39 8.93 -30.11
N MET A 39 -9.66 8.56 -28.85
CA MET A 39 -11.02 8.43 -28.35
C MET A 39 -11.78 9.75 -28.34
N ASN A 40 -13.06 9.68 -28.70
CA ASN A 40 -14.04 10.72 -28.37
C ASN A 40 -14.97 10.24 -27.24
N LEU A 41 -15.63 11.19 -26.56
CA LEU A 41 -16.56 10.93 -25.44
C LEU A 41 -17.68 9.92 -25.77
N THR A 42 -18.07 9.82 -27.04
CA THR A 42 -19.17 8.95 -27.49
C THR A 42 -18.76 7.48 -27.47
N LEU A 43 -17.49 7.19 -27.78
CA LEU A 43 -16.94 5.83 -27.75
C LEU A 43 -16.77 5.33 -26.31
N GLU A 44 -16.26 6.20 -25.42
CA GLU A 44 -16.09 5.92 -23.98
C GLU A 44 -17.44 5.57 -23.32
N THR A 45 -18.49 6.35 -23.60
CA THR A 45 -19.83 6.12 -23.03
C THR A 45 -20.44 4.79 -23.52
N LYS A 46 -20.25 4.44 -24.80
CA LYS A 46 -20.74 3.16 -25.35
C LYS A 46 -20.04 1.96 -24.71
N LEU A 47 -18.73 2.07 -24.47
CA LEU A 47 -17.96 1.02 -23.81
C LEU A 47 -18.36 0.82 -22.36
N ILE A 48 -18.55 1.92 -21.61
CA ILE A 48 -19.01 1.87 -20.23
C ILE A 48 -20.37 1.14 -20.17
N ASN A 49 -21.32 1.52 -21.03
CA ASN A 49 -22.65 0.92 -21.04
C ASN A 49 -22.63 -0.56 -21.45
N GLN A 50 -21.81 -0.94 -22.45
CA GLN A 50 -21.66 -2.34 -22.85
C GLN A 50 -21.00 -3.17 -21.76
N TRP A 51 -19.97 -2.64 -21.10
CA TRP A 51 -19.29 -3.29 -20.00
C TRP A 51 -20.22 -3.54 -18.82
N SER A 52 -20.98 -2.53 -18.39
CA SER A 52 -21.93 -2.67 -17.28
C SER A 52 -23.04 -3.68 -17.56
N SER A 53 -23.24 -4.06 -18.83
CA SER A 53 -24.19 -5.10 -19.24
C SER A 53 -23.60 -6.52 -19.28
N LEU A 54 -22.27 -6.68 -19.19
CA LEU A 54 -21.62 -7.99 -19.17
C LEU A 54 -21.79 -8.68 -17.81
N PRO A 55 -21.93 -10.02 -17.77
CA PRO A 55 -21.76 -10.80 -16.55
C PRO A 55 -20.42 -10.51 -15.86
N GLN A 56 -20.39 -10.57 -14.53
CA GLN A 56 -19.20 -10.24 -13.73
C GLN A 56 -17.96 -11.10 -14.07
N GLU A 57 -18.19 -12.37 -14.45
CA GLU A 57 -17.13 -13.29 -14.90
C GLU A 57 -16.51 -12.83 -16.23
N ASP A 58 -17.33 -12.35 -17.17
CA ASP A 58 -16.88 -11.84 -18.47
C ASP A 58 -16.17 -10.48 -18.36
N GLN A 59 -16.67 -9.59 -17.47
CA GLN A 59 -15.98 -8.35 -17.12
C GLN A 59 -14.58 -8.65 -16.57
N SER A 60 -14.49 -9.68 -15.72
CA SER A 60 -13.21 -10.12 -15.17
C SER A 60 -12.31 -10.65 -16.30
N GLN A 61 -12.75 -11.63 -17.07
CA GLN A 61 -11.92 -12.20 -18.14
C GLN A 61 -11.44 -11.15 -19.16
N LEU A 62 -12.29 -10.19 -19.51
CA LEU A 62 -11.95 -9.10 -20.42
C LEU A 62 -10.90 -8.15 -19.83
N CYS A 63 -11.05 -7.78 -18.55
CA CYS A 63 -10.03 -7.03 -17.81
C CYS A 63 -8.67 -7.75 -17.80
N ALA A 64 -8.66 -9.05 -17.54
CA ALA A 64 -7.46 -9.88 -17.54
C ALA A 64 -6.72 -9.80 -18.88
N ASN A 65 -7.50 -9.90 -19.96
CA ASN A 65 -7.01 -9.85 -21.34
C ASN A 65 -6.52 -8.44 -21.71
N LEU A 66 -7.18 -7.37 -21.28
CA LEU A 66 -6.75 -6.01 -21.60
C LEU A 66 -5.48 -5.60 -20.86
N ASN A 67 -5.32 -6.06 -19.61
CA ASN A 67 -4.12 -5.83 -18.83
C ASN A 67 -2.90 -6.60 -19.37
N SER A 68 -3.09 -7.76 -19.99
CA SER A 68 -2.00 -8.52 -20.62
C SER A 68 -1.53 -7.92 -21.95
N ILE A 69 -2.42 -7.22 -22.66
CA ILE A 69 -2.14 -6.65 -23.98
C ILE A 69 -1.39 -5.31 -23.88
N ASN A 70 -1.81 -4.37 -23.02
CA ASN A 70 -1.13 -3.07 -22.91
C ASN A 70 -1.45 -2.30 -21.60
N PRO A 71 -0.73 -2.59 -20.50
CA PRO A 71 -1.02 -1.99 -19.19
C PRO A 71 -0.85 -0.46 -19.13
N GLN A 72 0.02 0.12 -19.96
CA GLN A 72 0.26 1.58 -19.99
C GLN A 72 -0.83 2.35 -20.75
N SER A 73 -1.38 1.76 -21.81
CA SER A 73 -2.46 2.41 -22.57
C SER A 73 -3.80 2.25 -21.86
N PHE A 74 -4.03 1.12 -21.19
CA PHE A 74 -5.23 0.89 -20.39
C PHE A 74 -5.37 1.91 -19.25
N SER A 75 -4.27 2.25 -18.56
CA SER A 75 -4.33 3.25 -17.50
C SER A 75 -4.69 4.63 -18.03
N LYS A 76 -4.10 5.10 -19.14
CA LYS A 76 -4.39 6.42 -19.72
C LYS A 76 -5.84 6.58 -20.19
N VAL A 77 -6.41 5.52 -20.74
CA VAL A 77 -7.76 5.55 -21.33
C VAL A 77 -8.85 5.53 -20.27
N PHE A 78 -8.69 4.71 -19.22
CA PHE A 78 -9.81 4.41 -18.33
C PHE A 78 -9.76 5.14 -16.97
N MET A 79 -8.71 5.91 -16.64
CA MET A 79 -8.56 6.57 -15.31
C MET A 79 -9.77 7.42 -14.85
N ASN A 80 -10.61 7.91 -15.77
CA ASN A 80 -11.81 8.68 -15.43
C ASN A 80 -13.13 7.89 -15.44
N SER A 81 -13.12 6.65 -15.93
CA SER A 81 -14.32 5.81 -15.99
C SER A 81 -14.44 4.94 -14.74
N THR A 82 -15.65 4.72 -14.25
CA THR A 82 -15.96 3.73 -13.19
C THR A 82 -15.41 2.34 -13.56
N LEU A 83 -15.37 2.02 -14.85
CA LEU A 83 -14.79 0.81 -15.42
C LEU A 83 -13.33 0.53 -15.03
N ALA A 84 -12.41 1.51 -15.11
CA ALA A 84 -11.02 1.27 -14.69
C ALA A 84 -10.94 0.88 -13.22
N LYS A 85 -11.79 1.51 -12.39
CA LYS A 85 -11.77 1.30 -10.95
C LYS A 85 -12.30 -0.09 -10.64
N ASP A 86 -13.40 -0.49 -11.28
CA ASP A 86 -13.97 -1.82 -11.15
C ASP A 86 -12.97 -2.88 -11.63
N CYS A 87 -12.35 -2.64 -12.78
CA CYS A 87 -11.34 -3.52 -13.39
C CYS A 87 -10.04 -3.63 -12.56
N ALA A 88 -9.47 -2.52 -12.11
CA ALA A 88 -8.26 -2.53 -11.29
C ALA A 88 -8.52 -3.17 -9.91
N SER A 89 -9.72 -3.02 -9.36
CA SER A 89 -10.12 -3.60 -8.07
C SER A 89 -10.39 -5.10 -8.12
N SER A 90 -10.83 -5.63 -9.26
CA SER A 90 -11.18 -7.05 -9.42
C SER A 90 -9.98 -7.94 -9.77
N PHE A 91 -8.86 -7.38 -10.27
CA PHE A 91 -7.68 -8.15 -10.67
C PHE A 91 -6.58 -8.27 -9.62
N PHE A 92 -6.53 -7.32 -8.70
CA PHE A 92 -5.53 -7.34 -7.66
C PHE A 92 -6.13 -7.90 -6.38
N VAL A 93 -6.07 -9.22 -6.23
CA VAL A 93 -6.26 -9.85 -4.92
C VAL A 93 -4.96 -9.64 -4.14
N PRO A 94 -4.97 -8.88 -3.03
CA PRO A 94 -3.76 -8.72 -2.25
C PRO A 94 -3.34 -10.06 -1.67
N VAL A 95 -2.17 -10.55 -2.08
CA VAL A 95 -1.60 -11.79 -1.58
C VAL A 95 -0.48 -11.45 -0.58
N PRO A 96 -0.58 -11.87 0.68
CA PRO A 96 0.53 -11.81 1.64
C PRO A 96 1.82 -12.40 1.06
N PRO A 97 3.01 -11.92 1.46
CA PRO A 97 4.26 -12.57 1.07
C PRO A 97 4.29 -14.01 1.60
N THR A 98 4.92 -14.91 0.85
CA THR A 98 5.21 -16.25 1.38
C THR A 98 6.16 -16.16 2.58
N SER A 99 6.22 -17.21 3.41
CA SER A 99 7.16 -17.27 4.55
C SER A 99 8.60 -17.00 4.12
N SER A 100 9.03 -17.53 2.97
CA SER A 100 10.37 -17.28 2.43
C SER A 100 10.56 -15.84 1.97
N GLN A 101 9.57 -15.25 1.29
CA GLN A 101 9.63 -13.85 0.85
C GLN A 101 9.68 -12.90 2.05
N LEU A 102 8.90 -13.17 3.09
CA LEU A 102 8.85 -12.39 4.31
C LEU A 102 10.17 -12.48 5.08
N LYS A 103 10.72 -13.69 5.24
CA LYS A 103 12.04 -13.90 5.84
C LYS A 103 13.14 -13.19 5.04
N ASP A 104 13.09 -13.24 3.72
CA ASP A 104 14.08 -12.55 2.87
C ASP A 104 13.96 -11.03 3.01
N LEU A 105 12.74 -10.48 2.96
CA LEU A 105 12.48 -9.05 3.20
C LEU A 105 13.03 -8.59 4.54
N ILE A 106 12.85 -9.39 5.58
CA ILE A 106 13.30 -9.11 6.93
C ILE A 106 14.82 -9.25 7.06
N THR A 107 15.47 -10.19 6.39
CA THR A 107 16.90 -10.46 6.61
C THR A 107 17.83 -9.79 5.59
N GLN A 108 17.31 -9.43 4.42
CA GLN A 108 18.09 -8.94 3.27
C GLN A 108 17.51 -7.64 2.70
N THR A 109 17.09 -6.71 3.56
CA THR A 109 16.51 -5.45 3.07
C THR A 109 17.57 -4.63 2.32
N PRO A 110 17.37 -4.30 1.02
CA PRO A 110 18.41 -3.66 0.20
C PRO A 110 18.96 -2.36 0.78
N ASP A 111 20.18 -2.02 0.34
CA ASP A 111 20.80 -0.72 0.58
C ASP A 111 20.08 0.36 -0.26
N ALA A 112 19.60 1.42 0.40
CA ALA A 112 18.92 2.55 -0.21
C ALA A 112 19.88 3.61 -0.81
N ARG A 113 21.18 3.33 -0.94
CA ARG A 113 22.19 4.26 -1.49
C ARG A 113 21.84 4.78 -2.89
N ASN A 114 21.25 3.93 -3.72
CA ASN A 114 20.89 4.29 -5.09
C ASN A 114 19.48 4.90 -5.19
N TYR A 115 18.77 5.04 -4.07
CA TYR A 115 17.44 5.64 -4.03
C TYR A 115 17.50 7.07 -3.48
N ALA A 116 16.80 8.00 -4.14
CA ALA A 116 16.69 9.41 -3.75
C ALA A 116 18.06 10.05 -3.40
N ASN A 117 19.07 9.81 -4.26
CA ASN A 117 20.44 10.30 -4.09
C ASN A 117 21.06 9.91 -2.73
N GLY A 118 20.74 8.73 -2.22
CA GLY A 118 21.24 8.22 -0.95
C GLY A 118 20.63 8.88 0.29
N LYS A 119 19.56 9.67 0.15
CA LYS A 119 18.89 10.34 1.29
C LYS A 119 18.45 9.36 2.38
N PHE A 120 18.09 8.14 2.00
CA PHE A 120 17.64 7.08 2.90
C PHE A 120 18.73 6.04 3.22
N TYR A 121 19.97 6.28 2.78
CA TYR A 121 21.10 5.43 3.11
C TYR A 121 21.39 5.49 4.61
N LYS A 122 21.57 4.32 5.25
CA LYS A 122 21.80 4.19 6.70
C LYS A 122 20.76 4.95 7.54
N LYS A 123 19.50 4.93 7.10
CA LYS A 123 18.35 5.44 7.86
C LYS A 123 17.56 4.27 8.45
N PRO A 124 16.83 4.48 9.56
CA PRO A 124 16.01 3.43 10.15
C PRO A 124 14.98 2.91 9.15
N LYS A 125 14.62 1.63 9.32
CA LYS A 125 13.60 0.94 8.53
C LYS A 125 12.50 0.51 9.48
N ILE A 126 11.28 0.98 9.25
CA ILE A 126 10.10 0.65 10.03
C ILE A 126 9.34 -0.46 9.32
N PHE A 127 9.04 -1.53 10.04
CA PHE A 127 8.20 -2.62 9.54
C PHE A 127 6.91 -2.66 10.34
N GLN A 128 5.78 -2.55 9.67
CA GLN A 128 4.46 -2.70 10.25
C GLN A 128 3.77 -3.92 9.67
N PHE A 129 3.67 -4.96 10.49
CA PHE A 129 3.03 -6.22 10.15
C PHE A 129 1.57 -6.18 10.54
N CYS A 130 0.70 -6.48 9.60
CA CYS A 130 -0.74 -6.40 9.76
C CYS A 130 -1.40 -7.71 9.34
N ARG A 131 -2.62 -7.94 9.82
CA ARG A 131 -3.53 -8.91 9.21
C ARG A 131 -4.12 -8.32 7.93
N THR A 132 -4.58 -9.17 7.02
CA THR A 132 -5.39 -8.74 5.87
C THR A 132 -6.72 -8.16 6.35
N ASN A 133 -7.30 -8.72 7.43
CA ASN A 133 -8.39 -8.09 8.15
C ASN A 133 -7.87 -6.90 8.98
N ARG A 134 -8.15 -5.68 8.51
CA ARG A 134 -7.66 -4.43 9.11
C ARG A 134 -8.33 -4.06 10.43
N GLU A 135 -9.36 -4.79 10.86
CA GLU A 135 -9.99 -4.60 12.17
C GLU A 135 -9.08 -5.02 13.33
N TYR A 136 -8.01 -5.78 13.05
CA TYR A 136 -7.03 -6.15 14.05
C TYR A 136 -5.79 -5.27 13.97
N THR A 137 -5.23 -4.94 15.13
CA THR A 137 -4.07 -4.07 15.22
C THR A 137 -2.83 -4.75 14.62
N CYS A 138 -2.07 -3.93 13.90
CA CYS A 138 -0.76 -4.26 13.38
C CYS A 138 0.30 -4.13 14.46
N LEU A 139 1.42 -4.83 14.29
CA LEU A 139 2.63 -4.64 15.10
C LEU A 139 3.70 -3.92 14.30
N MET A 140 4.16 -2.78 14.83
CA MET A 140 5.27 -2.01 14.29
C MET A 140 6.55 -2.35 15.05
N VAL A 141 7.64 -2.57 14.31
CA VAL A 141 9.01 -2.77 14.80
C VAL A 141 9.99 -1.94 13.96
N ILE A 142 11.19 -1.68 14.47
CA ILE A 142 12.16 -0.80 13.82
C ILE A 142 13.51 -1.51 13.73
N LYS A 143 14.15 -1.42 12.56
CA LYS A 143 15.58 -1.63 12.39
C LYS A 143 16.33 -0.31 12.40
N ASN A 144 17.48 -0.29 13.04
CA ASN A 144 18.40 0.83 13.03
C ASN A 144 19.16 0.95 11.70
N LYS A 145 20.06 1.93 11.63
CA LYS A 145 20.93 2.20 10.47
C LYS A 145 21.87 1.03 10.08
N ASP A 146 22.15 0.13 11.02
CA ASP A 146 23.01 -1.04 10.86
C ASP A 146 22.19 -2.32 10.60
N ASP A 147 20.90 -2.15 10.25
CA ASP A 147 19.94 -3.19 9.94
C ASP A 147 19.66 -4.17 11.10
N GLN A 148 19.96 -3.75 12.34
CA GLN A 148 19.67 -4.48 13.57
C GLN A 148 18.34 -4.04 14.18
N TRP A 149 17.61 -4.95 14.81
CA TRP A 149 16.40 -4.60 15.54
C TRP A 149 16.70 -3.65 16.69
N VAL A 150 15.95 -2.55 16.76
CA VAL A 150 15.95 -1.64 17.91
C VAL A 150 15.42 -2.42 19.12
N LYS A 151 16.12 -2.30 20.24
CA LYS A 151 15.77 -2.98 21.49
C LYS A 151 15.41 -1.99 22.57
N THR A 152 14.50 -2.38 23.46
CA THR A 152 14.23 -1.66 24.70
C THR A 152 15.42 -1.79 25.64
N SER A 153 15.44 -1.00 26.72
CA SER A 153 16.44 -1.12 27.79
C SER A 153 16.49 -2.51 28.45
N GLN A 154 15.42 -3.31 28.29
CA GLN A 154 15.31 -4.68 28.79
C GLN A 154 15.80 -5.72 27.76
N GLY A 155 16.35 -5.30 26.62
CA GLY A 155 16.87 -6.17 25.57
C GLY A 155 15.81 -6.80 24.66
N LYS A 156 14.52 -6.49 24.86
CA LYS A 156 13.42 -6.95 23.99
C LYS A 156 13.35 -6.10 22.73
N VAL A 157 12.87 -6.65 21.61
CA VAL A 157 12.60 -5.84 20.41
C VAL A 157 11.59 -4.74 20.74
N TRP A 158 11.97 -3.50 20.40
CA TRP A 158 11.08 -2.36 20.49
C TRP A 158 9.91 -2.58 19.54
N SER A 159 8.69 -2.45 20.06
CA SER A 159 7.50 -2.62 19.24
C SER A 159 6.34 -1.77 19.75
N GLN A 160 5.43 -1.43 18.84
CA GLN A 160 4.19 -0.72 19.15
C GLN A 160 3.03 -1.26 18.32
N GLN A 161 1.86 -1.39 18.94
CA GLN A 161 0.63 -1.66 18.20
C GLN A 161 0.21 -0.42 17.40
N LYS A 162 -0.31 -0.63 16.19
CA LYS A 162 -0.84 0.41 15.30
C LYS A 162 -2.14 -0.06 14.66
N LEU A 163 -3.03 0.86 14.28
CA LEU A 163 -4.24 0.53 13.52
C LEU A 163 -4.16 1.12 12.12
N SER A 164 -4.42 0.30 11.09
CA SER A 164 -4.43 0.72 9.68
C SER A 164 -5.82 0.63 9.04
N LEU A 165 -6.85 0.63 9.88
CA LEU A 165 -8.26 0.58 9.50
C LEU A 165 -8.76 1.95 9.05
N SER A 166 -9.49 1.98 7.94
CA SER A 166 -10.31 3.13 7.57
C SER A 166 -11.55 3.24 8.44
N ARG A 167 -11.79 4.42 9.02
CA ARG A 167 -13.05 4.75 9.71
C ARG A 167 -14.30 4.67 8.84
N TYR A 168 -14.11 4.65 7.51
CA TYR A 168 -15.20 4.59 6.54
C TYR A 168 -15.44 3.16 6.04
N GLY A 169 -14.71 2.16 6.55
CA GLY A 169 -14.81 0.77 6.07
C GLY A 169 -14.33 0.60 4.63
N LYS A 170 -13.54 1.54 4.11
CA LYS A 170 -13.10 1.56 2.71
C LYS A 170 -11.83 0.75 2.48
N ASN A 171 -11.73 0.14 1.30
CA ASN A 171 -10.58 -0.65 0.87
C ASN A 171 -9.39 0.22 0.48
N TYR A 172 -8.20 -0.37 0.41
CA TYR A 172 -6.94 0.37 0.18
C TYR A 172 -6.88 1.12 -1.16
N ASN A 173 -7.67 0.70 -2.15
CA ASN A 173 -7.77 1.32 -3.46
C ASN A 173 -8.81 2.46 -3.51
N GLU A 174 -9.42 2.81 -2.39
CA GLU A 174 -10.42 3.88 -2.34
C GLU A 174 -9.89 5.13 -1.63
N ARG A 175 -10.45 6.29 -1.98
CA ARG A 175 -10.18 7.54 -1.24
C ARG A 175 -10.61 7.36 0.23
N ASN A 176 -9.69 7.68 1.14
CA ASN A 176 -9.80 7.46 2.59
C ASN A 176 -9.91 5.98 2.99
N GLY A 177 -9.45 5.07 2.12
CA GLY A 177 -9.34 3.64 2.36
C GLY A 177 -8.32 3.24 3.42
N SER A 178 -8.32 1.98 3.83
CA SER A 178 -7.32 1.45 4.76
C SER A 178 -5.89 1.65 4.23
N THR A 179 -4.89 1.69 5.11
CA THR A 179 -3.50 1.91 4.69
C THR A 179 -3.05 0.73 3.80
N PRO A 180 -2.57 0.98 2.56
CA PRO A 180 -2.14 -0.09 1.67
C PRO A 180 -0.86 -0.77 2.16
N SER A 181 -0.72 -2.06 1.87
CA SER A 181 0.56 -2.76 1.97
C SER A 181 1.55 -2.27 0.91
N GLY A 182 2.83 -2.16 1.28
CA GLY A 182 3.88 -1.74 0.38
C GLY A 182 5.00 -0.97 1.05
N VAL A 183 5.76 -0.26 0.23
CA VAL A 183 6.96 0.46 0.63
C VAL A 183 6.70 1.96 0.51
N TYR A 184 7.18 2.69 1.50
CA TYR A 184 6.99 4.12 1.65
C TYR A 184 8.28 4.76 2.16
N THR A 185 8.35 6.08 2.03
CA THR A 185 9.31 6.89 2.77
C THR A 185 8.64 7.65 3.88
N ILE A 186 9.40 7.94 4.94
CA ILE A 186 9.07 8.93 5.94
C ILE A 186 10.03 10.10 5.77
N ASN A 187 9.48 11.29 5.56
CA ASN A 187 10.25 12.50 5.27
C ASN A 187 9.82 13.63 6.21
N GLY A 188 10.22 13.48 7.48
CA GLY A 188 9.93 14.42 8.54
C GLY A 188 8.50 14.31 9.08
N VAL A 189 8.07 15.42 9.66
CA VAL A 189 6.77 15.58 10.34
C VAL A 189 6.03 16.80 9.81
N MET A 190 4.71 16.85 10.06
CA MET A 190 3.96 18.10 9.90
C MET A 190 4.53 19.19 10.82
N PRO A 191 4.58 20.46 10.38
CA PRO A 191 5.23 21.54 11.11
C PRO A 191 4.59 21.86 12.47
N TYR A 192 3.32 21.50 12.66
CA TYR A 192 2.58 21.73 13.90
C TYR A 192 1.75 20.49 14.28
N ALA A 193 1.47 20.35 15.57
CA ALA A 193 0.51 19.40 16.13
C ALA A 193 -0.87 20.08 16.30
N ASP A 194 -1.44 20.50 15.17
CA ASP A 194 -2.73 21.18 15.04
C ASP A 194 -3.90 20.18 14.96
N ASN A 195 -5.11 20.66 15.25
CA ASN A 195 -6.34 19.85 15.24
C ASN A 195 -6.20 18.53 16.01
N GLN A 196 -5.76 18.66 17.27
CA GLN A 196 -5.51 17.54 18.18
C GLN A 196 -6.68 16.55 18.33
N PRO A 197 -7.97 16.96 18.29
CA PRO A 197 -9.07 16.01 18.24
C PRO A 197 -8.93 14.95 17.14
N VAL A 198 -8.40 15.31 15.97
CA VAL A 198 -8.19 14.39 14.85
C VAL A 198 -6.77 13.81 14.82
N TYR A 199 -5.77 14.60 15.22
CA TYR A 199 -4.36 14.30 14.95
C TYR A 199 -3.48 14.04 16.17
N GLY A 200 -4.05 14.10 17.38
CA GLY A 200 -3.30 13.91 18.61
C GLY A 200 -2.51 15.16 19.03
N ARG A 201 -1.85 15.07 20.18
CA ARG A 201 -1.00 16.11 20.80
C ARG A 201 0.36 16.21 20.12
N TYR A 202 0.84 15.13 19.50
CA TYR A 202 2.17 15.07 18.90
C TYR A 202 2.15 15.24 17.38
N ARG A 203 3.27 15.71 16.82
CA ARG A 203 3.37 15.91 15.38
C ARG A 203 3.25 14.59 14.60
N ARG A 204 2.71 14.72 13.40
CA ARG A 204 2.35 13.62 12.51
C ARG A 204 3.52 13.29 11.59
N LEU A 205 3.96 12.04 11.55
CA LEU A 205 4.96 11.60 10.57
C LEU A 205 4.36 11.66 9.16
N ILE A 206 5.14 12.15 8.20
CA ILE A 206 4.72 12.25 6.80
C ILE A 206 5.10 10.96 6.07
N ILE A 207 4.11 10.16 5.67
CA ILE A 207 4.31 8.99 4.82
C ILE A 207 4.15 9.41 3.35
N GLN A 208 5.06 8.99 2.48
CA GLN A 208 5.00 9.22 1.05
C GLN A 208 5.16 7.91 0.28
N PHE A 209 4.41 7.77 -0.82
CA PHE A 209 4.62 6.68 -1.77
C PHE A 209 5.99 6.80 -2.44
N ILE A 210 6.54 5.65 -2.83
CA ILE A 210 7.64 5.64 -3.79
C ILE A 210 7.13 6.16 -5.14
N PRO A 211 7.80 7.15 -5.76
CA PRO A 211 7.37 7.68 -7.06
C PRO A 211 7.26 6.58 -8.12
N SER A 212 6.32 6.75 -9.04
CA SER A 212 6.22 5.88 -10.20
C SER A 212 7.52 5.89 -11.00
N SER A 213 7.87 4.73 -11.55
CA SER A 213 9.05 4.55 -12.37
C SER A 213 8.83 3.41 -13.35
N SER A 214 9.64 3.36 -14.42
CA SER A 214 9.57 2.26 -15.38
C SER A 214 9.68 0.91 -14.65
N SER A 215 8.69 0.04 -14.88
CA SER A 215 8.59 -1.29 -14.24
C SER A 215 8.69 -1.29 -12.71
N GLU A 216 8.35 -0.18 -12.06
CA GLU A 216 8.49 0.04 -10.61
C GLU A 216 9.93 -0.15 -10.09
N ASN A 217 10.93 0.19 -10.91
CA ASN A 217 12.35 0.02 -10.58
C ASN A 217 12.77 0.76 -9.29
N LEU A 218 12.21 1.93 -8.99
CA LEU A 218 12.49 2.63 -7.73
C LEU A 218 11.99 1.83 -6.52
N THR A 219 10.77 1.30 -6.56
CA THR A 219 10.23 0.46 -5.48
C THR A 219 11.02 -0.83 -5.35
N LYS A 220 11.31 -1.49 -6.47
CA LYS A 220 12.12 -2.72 -6.52
C LYS A 220 13.54 -2.52 -5.99
N SER A 221 14.12 -1.33 -6.10
CA SER A 221 15.43 -1.02 -5.50
C SER A 221 15.42 -1.03 -3.96
N LEU A 222 14.23 -0.99 -3.34
CA LEU A 222 14.03 -0.94 -1.89
C LEU A 222 13.51 -2.25 -1.28
N ILE A 223 13.35 -3.31 -2.10
CA ILE A 223 12.94 -4.66 -1.67
C ILE A 223 13.86 -5.73 -2.27
N PRO A 224 14.03 -6.88 -1.60
CA PRO A 224 14.91 -7.92 -2.11
C PRO A 224 14.46 -8.43 -3.49
N PRO A 225 15.39 -8.90 -4.34
CA PRO A 225 15.06 -9.47 -5.66
C PRO A 225 13.99 -10.57 -5.61
N SER A 226 13.98 -11.41 -4.57
CA SER A 226 12.98 -12.46 -4.37
C SER A 226 11.54 -11.95 -4.26
N ASN A 227 11.37 -10.65 -3.95
CA ASN A 227 10.10 -9.99 -3.76
C ASN A 227 9.68 -9.14 -4.98
N HIS A 228 10.52 -9.01 -6.02
CA HIS A 228 10.23 -8.13 -7.17
C HIS A 228 8.98 -8.54 -7.97
N SER A 229 8.68 -9.85 -8.01
CA SER A 229 7.47 -10.38 -8.65
C SER A 229 6.30 -10.52 -7.68
N ALA A 230 6.53 -10.38 -6.37
CA ALA A 230 5.51 -10.56 -5.35
C ALA A 230 4.41 -9.49 -5.45
N ASN A 231 3.19 -9.87 -5.05
CA ASN A 231 2.07 -8.95 -5.11
C ASN A 231 1.92 -8.10 -3.84
N TRP A 232 2.41 -8.54 -2.68
CA TRP A 232 2.12 -7.90 -1.39
C TRP A 232 2.36 -6.38 -1.32
N TRP A 233 3.31 -5.83 -2.09
CA TRP A 233 3.66 -4.40 -2.07
C TRP A 233 2.91 -3.56 -3.10
N LYS A 234 2.17 -4.19 -4.03
CA LYS A 234 1.51 -3.50 -5.13
C LYS A 234 0.22 -2.78 -4.71
N GLU A 235 -0.33 -3.05 -3.51
CA GLU A 235 -1.44 -2.25 -2.97
C GLU A 235 -1.04 -0.75 -2.91
N ALA A 236 0.18 -0.44 -2.49
CA ALA A 236 0.70 0.92 -2.45
C ALA A 236 0.86 1.54 -3.85
N VAL A 237 1.25 0.75 -4.85
CA VAL A 237 1.33 1.21 -6.26
C VAL A 237 -0.05 1.57 -6.78
N VAL A 238 -1.03 0.69 -6.60
CA VAL A 238 -2.41 0.94 -7.02
C VAL A 238 -2.97 2.17 -6.31
N ALA A 239 -2.79 2.27 -4.99
CA ALA A 239 -3.25 3.42 -4.22
C ALA A 239 -2.62 4.75 -4.68
N ARG A 240 -1.31 4.76 -4.95
CA ARG A 240 -0.57 5.90 -5.51
C ARG A 240 -1.16 6.32 -6.85
N ASP A 241 -1.33 5.37 -7.77
CA ASP A 241 -1.78 5.64 -9.14
C ASP A 241 -3.25 6.07 -9.19
N MET A 242 -4.05 5.69 -8.20
CA MET A 242 -5.41 6.20 -7.99
C MET A 242 -5.45 7.59 -7.33
N GLY A 243 -4.30 8.23 -7.12
CA GLY A 243 -4.20 9.58 -6.57
C GLY A 243 -4.47 9.65 -5.07
N ARG A 244 -4.34 8.54 -4.33
CA ARG A 244 -4.33 8.64 -2.86
C ARG A 244 -3.07 9.39 -2.43
N ASP A 245 -3.19 10.17 -1.36
CA ASP A 245 -2.10 10.97 -0.82
C ASP A 245 -2.30 11.24 0.68
N LEU A 246 -1.47 12.13 1.24
CA LEU A 246 -1.63 12.68 2.61
C LEU A 246 -1.63 11.65 3.75
N PHE A 247 -1.02 10.48 3.54
CA PHE A 247 -0.84 9.47 4.58
C PHE A 247 0.04 9.96 5.72
N ARG A 248 -0.35 9.65 6.95
CA ARG A 248 0.38 10.03 8.16
C ARG A 248 0.42 8.88 9.17
N ILE A 249 1.40 8.90 10.06
CA ILE A 249 1.34 8.15 11.33
C ILE A 249 1.07 9.16 12.43
N HIS A 250 -0.03 9.00 13.15
CA HIS A 250 -0.45 9.96 14.17
C HIS A 250 -1.38 9.35 15.22
N GLY A 251 -1.43 9.99 16.39
CA GLY A 251 -2.46 9.72 17.39
C GLY A 251 -3.75 10.48 17.11
N THR A 252 -4.71 10.39 18.02
CA THR A 252 -5.99 11.10 17.92
C THR A 252 -6.55 11.27 19.32
N LEU A 253 -7.13 12.43 19.63
CA LEU A 253 -7.83 12.63 20.90
C LEU A 253 -9.33 12.26 20.82
N ARG A 254 -9.83 11.86 19.65
CA ARG A 254 -11.11 11.15 19.55
C ARG A 254 -11.03 9.81 20.26
N ARG A 255 -12.11 9.47 20.95
CA ARG A 255 -12.22 8.27 21.75
C ARG A 255 -13.04 7.21 21.03
N ASN A 256 -12.51 5.98 21.03
CA ASN A 256 -13.31 4.81 20.74
C ASN A 256 -14.04 4.41 22.03
N GLU A 257 -15.35 4.63 22.08
CA GLU A 257 -16.17 4.31 23.26
C GLU A 257 -16.61 2.84 23.27
N ASP A 258 -16.44 2.11 22.16
CA ASP A 258 -16.78 0.69 22.07
C ASP A 258 -15.61 -0.19 22.57
N LYS A 259 -15.68 -0.55 23.84
CA LYS A 259 -14.72 -1.45 24.50
C LYS A 259 -14.76 -2.88 23.97
N SER A 260 -15.81 -3.26 23.25
CA SER A 260 -15.93 -4.60 22.65
C SER A 260 -15.27 -4.70 21.27
N SER A 261 -14.92 -3.56 20.67
CA SER A 261 -14.24 -3.53 19.37
C SER A 261 -12.88 -4.24 19.42
N THR A 262 -12.56 -4.96 18.35
CA THR A 262 -11.30 -5.73 18.18
C THR A 262 -10.03 -4.88 18.17
N TYR A 263 -10.20 -3.56 18.07
CA TYR A 263 -9.13 -2.57 18.04
C TYR A 263 -9.22 -1.57 19.19
N TYR A 264 -10.04 -1.79 20.23
CA TYR A 264 -10.00 -0.92 21.42
C TYR A 264 -8.57 -0.90 22.02
N PRO A 265 -8.00 0.26 22.43
CA PRO A 265 -8.59 1.61 22.48
C PRO A 265 -8.27 2.49 21.27
N PHE A 266 -7.89 1.94 20.12
CA PHE A 266 -7.63 2.73 18.92
C PHE A 266 -8.90 3.35 18.35
N TYR A 267 -8.76 4.51 17.72
CA TYR A 267 -9.79 5.15 16.92
C TYR A 267 -9.37 5.15 15.43
N PRO A 268 -10.16 4.56 14.51
CA PRO A 268 -9.80 4.48 13.09
C PRO A 268 -9.69 5.87 12.43
N THR A 269 -8.83 6.00 11.42
CA THR A 269 -8.58 7.27 10.74
C THR A 269 -9.15 7.26 9.31
N ALA A 270 -9.02 8.36 8.58
CA ALA A 270 -9.38 8.43 7.16
C ALA A 270 -8.29 7.82 6.25
N GLY A 271 -7.68 6.69 6.66
CA GLY A 271 -6.67 5.97 5.89
C GLY A 271 -5.22 6.21 6.28
N CYS A 272 -4.97 6.90 7.38
CA CYS A 272 -3.67 7.01 8.03
C CYS A 272 -3.38 5.80 8.94
N VAL A 273 -2.15 5.71 9.44
CA VAL A 273 -1.79 4.78 10.52
C VAL A 273 -2.08 5.44 11.86
N ALA A 274 -2.99 4.86 12.63
CA ALA A 274 -3.37 5.35 13.95
C ALA A 274 -2.42 4.83 15.04
N THR A 275 -2.02 5.73 15.92
CA THR A 275 -1.31 5.45 17.17
C THR A 275 -2.27 5.64 18.35
N LYS A 276 -2.10 4.89 19.45
CA LYS A 276 -2.87 5.15 20.68
C LYS A 276 -2.46 6.48 21.27
N GLU A 277 -3.44 7.34 21.52
CA GLU A 277 -3.19 8.60 22.17
C GLU A 277 -4.42 9.09 22.95
N GLY A 278 -4.21 9.74 24.08
CA GLY A 278 -5.25 10.32 24.92
C GLY A 278 -5.65 9.42 26.09
N LEU A 279 -6.61 9.90 26.88
CA LEU A 279 -7.04 9.29 28.13
C LEU A 279 -8.13 8.23 27.91
N TYR A 280 -7.84 6.99 28.28
CA TYR A 280 -8.77 5.85 28.25
C TYR A 280 -8.65 5.09 29.57
N ASP A 281 -9.76 4.92 30.29
CA ASP A 281 -9.80 4.14 31.54
C ASP A 281 -8.66 4.51 32.52
N SER A 282 -8.43 5.81 32.70
CA SER A 282 -7.36 6.39 33.53
C SER A 282 -5.92 6.16 33.04
N VAL A 283 -5.75 5.56 31.85
CA VAL A 283 -4.45 5.42 31.18
C VAL A 283 -4.30 6.53 30.14
N ASP A 284 -3.28 7.37 30.31
CA ASP A 284 -2.91 8.38 29.30
C ASP A 284 -1.95 7.77 28.27
N TYR A 285 -2.47 7.42 27.09
CA TYR A 285 -1.65 6.89 26.00
C TYR A 285 -0.90 8.01 25.30
N ILE A 286 0.41 7.81 25.11
CA ILE A 286 1.31 8.79 24.47
C ILE A 286 2.14 8.15 23.35
N ASP A 287 1.73 7.00 22.80
CA ASP A 287 2.56 6.11 21.98
C ASP A 287 3.23 6.80 20.77
N GLN A 288 2.67 7.92 20.28
CA GLN A 288 3.25 8.70 19.18
C GLN A 288 4.58 9.36 19.57
N ARG A 289 4.72 9.82 20.82
CA ARG A 289 5.94 10.46 21.31
C ARG A 289 7.13 9.48 21.37
N PRO A 290 7.03 8.30 22.02
CA PRO A 290 8.11 7.32 21.98
C PRO A 290 8.50 6.89 20.56
N LEU A 291 7.55 6.81 19.61
CA LEU A 291 7.88 6.52 18.21
C LEU A 291 8.77 7.63 17.61
N LEU A 292 8.39 8.89 17.78
CA LEU A 292 9.18 10.03 17.28
C LEU A 292 10.57 10.06 17.92
N ASP A 293 10.66 9.80 19.22
CA ASP A 293 11.94 9.81 19.96
C ASP A 293 12.85 8.67 19.50
N THR A 294 12.32 7.46 19.38
CA THR A 294 13.07 6.32 18.81
C THR A 294 13.56 6.64 17.41
N LEU A 295 12.72 7.19 16.53
CA LEU A 295 13.15 7.52 15.18
C LEU A 295 14.20 8.64 15.14
N MET A 296 14.14 9.64 16.03
CA MET A 296 15.20 10.64 16.14
C MET A 296 16.51 10.00 16.58
N THR A 297 16.49 9.18 17.64
CA THR A 297 17.69 8.46 18.11
C THR A 297 18.30 7.59 17.00
N GLU A 298 17.49 6.82 16.28
CA GLU A 298 17.98 5.98 15.17
C GLU A 298 18.39 6.78 13.92
N ASN A 299 18.00 8.05 13.83
CA ASN A 299 18.52 9.01 12.84
C ASN A 299 19.78 9.75 13.34
N GLU A 300 20.33 9.38 14.50
CA GLU A 300 21.47 10.05 15.16
C GLU A 300 21.15 11.51 15.54
N LEU A 301 19.88 11.76 15.89
CA LEU A 301 19.38 13.06 16.34
C LEU A 301 19.06 13.02 17.84
N GLN A 302 19.25 14.13 18.53
CA GLN A 302 18.73 14.29 19.89
C GLN A 302 17.19 14.33 19.85
N PRO A 303 16.49 13.63 20.77
CA PRO A 303 15.03 13.54 20.79
C PRO A 303 14.39 14.84 21.31
N ILE A 304 14.48 15.90 20.52
CA ILE A 304 13.94 17.23 20.82
C ILE A 304 13.06 17.71 19.66
N TYR A 305 12.08 18.55 19.97
CA TYR A 305 11.03 18.96 19.02
C TYR A 305 11.57 19.65 17.75
N SER A 306 12.69 20.38 17.84
CA SER A 306 13.33 21.03 16.69
C SER A 306 13.95 20.05 15.70
N ASN A 307 14.26 18.82 16.12
CA ASN A 307 14.86 17.80 15.26
C ASN A 307 13.85 16.93 14.52
N GLU A 308 12.58 16.92 14.94
CA GLU A 308 11.57 16.06 14.31
C GLU A 308 11.40 16.24 12.80
N PRO A 309 11.51 17.46 12.22
CA PRO A 309 11.47 17.63 10.76
C PRO A 309 12.59 16.88 10.01
N ASN A 310 13.67 16.50 10.70
CA ASN A 310 14.81 15.80 10.14
C ASN A 310 14.69 14.27 10.23
N ILE A 311 13.58 13.73 10.76
CA ILE A 311 13.34 12.28 10.80
C ILE A 311 13.23 11.73 9.38
N LEU A 312 14.09 10.77 9.03
CA LEU A 312 14.02 10.03 7.79
C LEU A 312 13.92 8.53 8.07
N ALA A 313 13.08 7.82 7.32
CA ALA A 313 13.02 6.36 7.40
C ALA A 313 12.46 5.75 6.11
N LEU A 314 12.75 4.47 5.88
CA LEU A 314 11.92 3.64 5.01
C LEU A 314 10.81 3.00 5.86
N PHE A 315 9.62 2.88 5.28
CA PHE A 315 8.46 2.32 5.97
C PHE A 315 7.81 1.22 5.12
N TYR A 316 7.67 0.04 5.71
CA TYR A 316 7.11 -1.14 5.08
C TYR A 316 5.82 -1.52 5.79
N VAL A 317 4.70 -1.54 5.06
CA VAL A 317 3.42 -2.08 5.54
C VAL A 317 3.22 -3.45 4.91
N ILE A 318 3.07 -4.49 5.73
CA ILE A 318 3.11 -5.88 5.27
C ILE A 318 1.90 -6.62 5.84
N ASN A 319 1.05 -7.14 4.97
CA ASN A 319 0.02 -8.10 5.37
C ASN A 319 0.64 -9.48 5.52
N ILE A 320 0.60 -10.09 6.71
CA ILE A 320 1.28 -11.37 6.96
C ILE A 320 0.37 -12.59 6.75
N ASN A 321 -0.92 -12.49 7.11
CA ASN A 321 -1.95 -13.52 6.89
C ASN A 321 -3.37 -12.97 7.21
N GLY A 322 -4.39 -13.83 7.15
CA GLY A 322 -5.79 -13.49 7.41
C GLY A 322 -6.33 -13.93 8.78
N GLU A 323 -5.48 -14.08 9.79
CA GLU A 323 -5.97 -14.42 11.13
C GLU A 323 -6.78 -13.28 11.77
N ASN A 324 -7.81 -13.65 12.53
CA ASN A 324 -8.72 -12.73 13.20
C ASN A 324 -8.27 -12.41 14.63
N ARG A 325 -7.05 -11.89 14.77
CA ARG A 325 -6.47 -11.42 16.04
C ARG A 325 -5.36 -10.39 15.80
N PRO A 326 -5.05 -9.53 16.80
CA PRO A 326 -3.89 -8.65 16.73
C PRO A 326 -2.59 -9.37 16.34
N VAL A 327 -1.70 -8.66 15.65
CA VAL A 327 -0.34 -9.16 15.40
C VAL A 327 0.48 -9.01 16.67
N SER A 328 1.20 -10.06 17.07
CA SER A 328 2.08 -10.06 18.23
C SER A 328 3.53 -10.42 17.85
N LEU A 329 4.48 -10.24 18.77
CA LEU A 329 5.88 -10.61 18.51
C LEU A 329 6.02 -12.11 18.23
N GLN A 330 5.21 -12.96 18.87
CA GLN A 330 5.20 -14.40 18.65
C GLN A 330 4.94 -14.77 17.19
N ASP A 331 4.11 -13.98 16.49
CA ASP A 331 3.84 -14.19 15.06
C ASP A 331 5.08 -13.97 14.18
N LEU A 332 6.05 -13.21 14.71
CA LEU A 332 7.24 -12.79 13.99
C LEU A 332 8.49 -13.61 14.34
N GLU A 333 8.43 -14.43 15.40
CA GLU A 333 9.51 -15.32 15.81
C GLU A 333 9.99 -16.26 14.70
N PRO A 334 9.10 -16.87 13.87
CA PRO A 334 9.52 -17.73 12.76
C PRO A 334 10.40 -17.01 11.71
N TYR A 335 10.32 -15.67 11.66
CA TYR A 335 11.08 -14.83 10.74
C TYR A 335 12.32 -14.21 11.40
N GLY A 336 12.64 -14.55 12.65
CA GLY A 336 13.84 -14.11 13.36
C GLY A 336 13.68 -12.80 14.14
N ILE A 337 12.46 -12.39 14.46
CA ILE A 337 12.17 -11.23 15.30
C ILE A 337 11.82 -11.74 16.70
N LYS A 338 12.72 -11.56 17.68
CA LYS A 338 12.61 -12.14 19.04
C LYS A 338 12.92 -11.12 20.12
#